data_AF-A0A942FY84-F1
#
_entry.id   AF-A0A942FY84-F1
#
_cell.length_a   1.000
_cell.length_b   1.000
_cell.length_c   1.000
_cell.angle_alpha   90.00
_cell.angle_beta   90.00
_cell.angle_gamma   90.00
#
_symmetry.space_group_name_H-M   'P 1'
#
loop_
_entity.id
_entity.type
_entity.pdbx_description
1 polymer ?
#
loop_
_entity_poly.entity_id
_entity_poly.type
_entity_poly.pdbx_seq_one_letter_code
_entity_poly.pdbx_strand_id
1 'polypeptide(L)'
;MKRADGSLPERDIMRSHYDFSRGVQGKYRHFIGQTYTRKIHHADGTITAEQVEPAEGVVFLAPDVQEYFSNSESVNKALRGLIELIRQTRLEKTPDESG
;
A
#
# COMPACT_ATOMS: atom_id res chain seq x y z
N MET A 1 -36.95 5.84 44.87
CA MET A 1 -37.17 5.87 43.40
C MET A 1 -36.23 4.86 42.76
N LYS A 2 -36.69 4.23 41.68
CA LYS A 2 -36.17 2.98 41.08
C LYS A 2 -35.46 3.31 39.76
N ARG A 3 -34.52 2.44 39.34
CA ARG A 3 -33.93 2.24 37.99
C ARG A 3 -32.69 3.13 37.69
N ALA A 4 -31.67 2.70 36.96
CA ALA A 4 -31.49 1.50 36.15
C ALA A 4 -30.01 1.06 36.16
N ASP A 5 -29.83 -0.24 36.18
CA ASP A 5 -28.80 -0.98 35.46
C ASP A 5 -28.52 -0.38 34.08
N GLY A 6 -27.30 0.13 33.90
CA GLY A 6 -26.82 0.62 32.61
C GLY A 6 -25.50 -0.06 32.27
N SER A 7 -25.54 -1.37 32.03
CA SER A 7 -24.45 -2.05 31.34
C SER A 7 -24.23 -1.34 30.00
N LEU A 8 -23.09 -0.66 29.87
CA LEU A 8 -22.63 -0.17 28.58
C LEU A 8 -22.53 -1.40 27.66
N PRO A 9 -23.12 -1.36 26.45
CA PRO A 9 -23.07 -2.50 25.56
C PRO A 9 -21.61 -2.80 25.23
N GLU A 10 -21.24 -4.08 25.29
CA GLU A 10 -19.94 -4.69 24.93
C GLU A 10 -19.38 -4.33 23.53
N ARG A 11 -20.00 -3.40 22.81
CA ARG A 11 -19.73 -3.09 21.40
C ARG A 11 -18.66 -2.03 21.16
N ASP A 12 -18.00 -1.50 22.19
CA ASP A 12 -17.02 -0.42 21.98
C ASP A 12 -15.70 -0.64 22.71
N ILE A 13 -15.31 -1.90 22.89
CA ILE A 13 -13.95 -2.23 23.30
C ILE A 13 -13.14 -2.40 22.02
N MET A 14 -12.57 -1.32 21.51
CA MET A 14 -11.42 -1.39 20.62
C MET A 14 -10.46 -2.43 21.20
N ARG A 15 -10.12 -3.47 20.42
CA ARG A 15 -9.24 -4.53 20.93
C ARG A 15 -7.96 -3.89 21.44
N SER A 16 -7.43 -4.34 22.57
CA SER A 16 -6.28 -3.68 23.23
C SER A 16 -5.04 -3.54 22.33
N HIS A 17 -4.94 -4.34 21.26
CA HIS A 17 -3.86 -4.24 20.27
C HIS A 17 -4.06 -3.11 19.25
N TYR A 18 -5.20 -2.43 19.23
CA TYR A 18 -5.50 -1.28 18.39
C TYR A 18 -5.35 0.02 19.19
N ASP A 19 -4.11 0.45 19.42
CA ASP A 19 -3.79 1.79 19.90
C ASP A 19 -3.57 2.74 18.71
N PHE A 20 -4.62 3.50 18.35
CA PHE A 20 -4.56 4.52 17.31
C PHE A 20 -4.17 5.91 17.83
N SER A 21 -3.83 6.06 19.12
CA SER A 21 -3.48 7.36 19.72
C SER A 21 -2.23 8.01 19.10
N ARG A 22 -1.37 7.18 18.46
CA ARG A 22 -0.19 7.62 17.72
C ARG A 22 -0.42 7.80 16.22
N GLY A 23 -1.66 7.59 15.76
CA GLY A 23 -2.03 7.73 14.35
C GLY A 23 -2.03 9.19 13.92
N VAL A 24 -1.17 9.55 12.98
CA VAL A 24 -1.22 10.86 12.32
C VAL A 24 -2.08 10.74 11.06
N GLN A 25 -3.30 11.28 11.11
CA GLN A 25 -4.20 11.31 9.96
C GLN A 25 -3.53 12.10 8.82
N GLY A 26 -3.40 11.47 7.65
CA GLY A 26 -2.76 12.09 6.49
C GLY A 26 -1.24 11.95 6.40
N LYS A 27 -0.58 11.19 7.29
CA LYS A 27 0.87 10.87 7.17
C LYS A 27 1.24 10.29 5.79
N TYR A 28 0.31 9.56 5.18
CA TYR A 28 0.47 8.94 3.86
C TYR A 28 -0.37 9.63 2.78
N ARG A 29 -0.88 10.85 3.03
CA ARG A 29 -1.58 11.65 2.02
C ARG A 29 -0.53 12.11 1.01
N HIS A 30 -0.17 11.22 0.09
CA HIS A 30 0.80 11.50 -0.96
C HIS A 30 0.29 12.67 -1.80
N PHE A 31 1.19 13.61 -2.02
CA PHE A 31 1.03 14.81 -2.82
C PHE A 31 0.34 14.50 -4.14
N ILE A 32 -0.88 15.02 -4.31
CA ILE A 32 -1.59 15.07 -5.59
C ILE A 32 -0.89 16.15 -6.41
N GLY A 33 0.20 15.80 -7.10
CA GLY A 33 0.96 16.77 -7.91
C GLY A 33 2.38 16.37 -8.28
N GLN A 34 2.68 15.08 -8.48
CA GLN A 34 4.02 14.67 -8.89
C GLN A 34 4.12 14.63 -10.42
N THR A 35 4.29 15.81 -11.04
CA THR A 35 4.92 15.90 -12.36
C THR A 35 6.36 15.40 -12.22
N TYR A 36 6.82 14.54 -13.13
CA TYR A 36 8.22 14.08 -13.11
C TYR A 36 8.95 14.56 -14.35
N THR A 37 10.26 14.77 -14.22
CA THR A 37 11.10 15.18 -15.34
C THR A 37 11.61 13.94 -16.09
N ARG A 38 11.17 13.75 -17.33
CA ARG A 38 11.71 12.74 -18.24
C ARG A 38 12.94 13.32 -18.94
N LYS A 39 14.09 12.65 -18.80
CA LYS A 39 15.30 12.95 -19.59
C LYS A 39 15.36 12.01 -20.79
N ILE A 40 15.27 12.57 -22.00
CA ILE A 40 15.40 11.83 -23.26
C ILE A 40 16.81 12.09 -23.79
N HIS A 41 17.58 11.01 -23.92
CA HIS A 41 18.89 11.03 -24.56
C HIS A 41 18.71 10.84 -26.06
N HIS A 42 19.08 11.83 -26.84
CA HIS A 42 19.01 11.79 -28.30
C HIS A 42 20.29 11.17 -28.89
N ALA A 43 20.17 10.64 -30.10
CA ALA A 43 21.29 10.01 -30.81
C ALA A 43 22.41 11.00 -31.18
N ASP A 44 22.12 12.30 -31.20
CA ASP A 44 23.08 13.38 -31.43
C ASP A 44 23.87 13.78 -30.17
N GLY A 45 23.63 13.10 -29.04
CA GLY A 45 24.30 13.36 -27.77
C GLY A 45 23.62 14.43 -26.90
N THR A 46 22.53 15.05 -27.36
CA THR A 46 21.77 16.01 -26.56
C THR A 46 20.84 15.31 -25.55
N ILE A 47 20.56 15.98 -24.44
CA ILE A 47 19.61 15.52 -23.42
C ILE A 47 18.49 16.55 -23.33
N THR A 48 17.26 16.13 -23.60
CA THR A 48 16.07 16.97 -23.39
C THR A 48 15.40 16.56 -22.07
N ALA A 49 15.09 17.54 -21.24
CA ALA A 49 14.39 17.35 -19.97
C ALA A 49 12.99 17.96 -20.07
N GLU A 50 11.96 17.12 -20.00
CA GLU A 50 10.55 17.53 -20.12
C GLU A 50 9.80 17.20 -18.83
N GLN A 51 8.93 18.10 -18.37
CA GLN A 51 8.01 17.80 -17.27
C GLN A 51 6.78 17.09 -17.82
N VAL A 52 6.52 15.89 -17.32
CA VAL A 52 5.44 15.02 -17.78
C VAL A 52 4.46 14.79 -16.63
N GLU A 53 3.18 15.01 -16.91
CA GLU A 53 2.08 14.58 -16.05
C GLU A 53 2.02 13.05 -16.03
N PRO A 54 1.94 12.42 -14.85
CA PRO A 54 1.86 10.97 -14.76
C PRO A 54 0.59 10.45 -15.43
N ALA A 55 0.78 9.53 -16.37
CA ALA A 55 -0.33 8.78 -16.95
C ALA A 55 -1.08 7.98 -15.87
N GLU A 56 -2.34 7.66 -16.15
CA GLU A 56 -3.13 6.81 -15.27
C GLU A 56 -2.42 5.46 -15.02
N GLY A 57 -2.30 5.07 -13.75
CA GLY A 57 -1.61 3.84 -13.34
C GLY A 57 -0.10 3.98 -13.09
N VAL A 58 0.49 5.17 -13.25
CA VAL A 58 1.87 5.42 -12.81
C VAL A 58 1.94 5.45 -11.28
N VAL A 59 2.83 4.63 -10.71
CA VAL A 59 3.08 4.56 -9.27
C VAL A 59 4.49 5.05 -8.97
N PHE A 60 4.60 6.04 -8.09
CA PHE A 60 5.89 6.49 -7.56
C PHE A 60 6.28 5.66 -6.35
N LEU A 61 7.48 5.09 -6.38
CA LEU A 61 8.05 4.42 -5.22
C LEU A 61 8.52 5.47 -4.23
N ALA A 62 8.08 5.35 -2.98
CA ALA A 62 8.58 6.16 -1.89
C ALA A 62 10.09 5.89 -1.67
N PRO A 63 10.87 6.85 -1.12
CA PRO A 63 12.31 6.73 -0.98
C PRO A 63 12.76 5.48 -0.21
N ASP A 64 12.06 5.15 0.87
CA ASP A 64 12.29 3.94 1.68
C ASP A 64 12.06 2.66 0.89
N VAL A 65 11.11 2.64 -0.05
CA VAL A 65 10.87 1.49 -0.93
C VAL A 65 11.95 1.38 -2.01
N GLN A 66 12.46 2.49 -2.54
CA GLN A 66 13.54 2.50 -3.53
C GLN A 66 14.86 1.94 -2.99
N GLU A 67 15.10 2.01 -1.67
CA GLU A 67 16.27 1.38 -1.04
C GLU A 67 16.33 -0.14 -1.28
N TYR A 68 15.17 -0.78 -1.45
CA TYR A 68 15.06 -2.23 -1.69
C TYR A 68 14.81 -2.59 -3.15
N PHE A 69 14.20 -1.68 -3.93
CA PHE A 69 13.80 -1.94 -5.31
C PHE A 69 14.42 -0.92 -6.27
N SER A 70 15.36 -1.40 -7.08
CA SER A 70 16.09 -0.59 -8.05
C SER A 70 15.26 -0.09 -9.24
N ASN A 71 14.15 -0.77 -9.59
CA ASN A 71 13.30 -0.40 -10.72
C ASN A 71 11.90 -1.04 -10.65
N SER A 72 11.02 -0.69 -11.59
CA SER A 72 9.66 -1.22 -11.67
C SER A 72 9.60 -2.72 -11.98
N GLU A 73 10.61 -3.29 -12.65
CA GLU A 73 10.66 -4.73 -12.94
C GLU A 73 10.82 -5.55 -11.65
N SER A 74 11.73 -5.12 -10.76
CA SER A 74 11.97 -5.81 -9.48
C SER A 74 10.76 -5.71 -8.55
N VAL A 75 10.09 -4.55 -8.50
CA VAL A 75 8.83 -4.38 -7.76
C VAL A 75 7.75 -5.32 -8.30
N ASN A 76 7.52 -5.30 -9.62
CA ASN A 76 6.47 -6.11 -10.23
C ASN A 76 6.72 -7.61 -10.05
N LYS A 77 7.99 -8.05 -10.09
CA LYS A 77 8.36 -9.43 -9.80
C LYS A 77 8.00 -9.82 -8.36
N ALA A 78 8.31 -8.97 -7.38
CA ALA A 78 7.97 -9.22 -5.99
C ALA A 78 6.45 -9.27 -5.75
N LEU A 79 5.70 -8.30 -6.30
CA LEU A 79 4.25 -8.25 -6.17
C LEU A 79 3.57 -9.46 -6.81
N ARG A 80 4.02 -9.90 -8.00
CA ARG A 80 3.51 -11.14 -8.62
C ARG A 80 3.81 -12.37 -7.78
N GLY A 81 5.01 -12.46 -7.20
CA GLY A 81 5.34 -13.54 -6.26
C GLY A 81 4.39 -13.57 -5.06
N LEU A 82 4.07 -12.41 -4.48
CA LEU A 82 3.12 -12.31 -3.38
C LEU A 82 1.70 -12.74 -3.81
N ILE A 83 1.25 -12.37 -5.01
CA ILE A 83 -0.04 -12.81 -5.56
C ILE A 83 -0.09 -14.34 -5.65
N GLU A 84 0.96 -14.99 -6.13
CA GLU A 84 1.01 -16.46 -6.22
C GLU A 84 0.99 -17.13 -4.83
N LEU A 85 1.73 -16.60 -3.84
CA LEU A 85 1.68 -17.11 -2.48
C LEU A 85 0.28 -17.00 -1.86
N ILE A 86 -0.41 -15.88 -2.08
CA ILE A 86 -1.79 -15.67 -1.61
C ILE A 86 -2.74 -16.67 -2.29
N ARG A 87 -2.54 -16.97 -3.58
CA ARG A 87 -3.34 -17.97 -4.29
C ARG A 87 -3.13 -19.37 -3.74
N GLN A 88 -1.88 -19.75 -3.50
CA GLN A 88 -1.51 -21.07 -2.96
C GLN A 88 -2.09 -21.28 -1.55
N THR A 89 -1.90 -20.30 -0.66
CA THR A 89 -2.45 -20.35 0.71
C THR A 89 -3.98 -20.37 0.77
N ARG A 90 -4.67 -19.76 -0.21
CA ARG A 90 -6.14 -19.84 -0.32
C ARG A 90 -6.62 -21.20 -0.83
N LEU A 91 -5.83 -21.89 -1.64
CA LEU A 91 -6.17 -23.22 -2.18
C LEU A 91 -5.93 -24.36 -1.18
N GLU A 92 -4.98 -24.21 -0.26
CA GLU A 92 -4.72 -25.19 0.80
C GLU A 92 -5.76 -25.18 1.93
N LYS A 93 -6.63 -24.16 1.97
CA LYS A 93 -7.73 -24.07 2.94
C LYS A 93 -9.02 -24.70 2.41
N THR A 94 -8.95 -25.93 1.88
CA THR A 94 -10.14 -26.78 1.80
C THR A 94 -10.42 -27.35 3.19
N PRO A 95 -11.65 -27.24 3.73
CA PRO A 95 -11.97 -27.80 5.03
C PRO A 95 -11.92 -29.32 4.92
N ASP A 96 -11.01 -29.92 5.69
CA ASP A 96 -11.13 -31.30 6.12
C ASP A 96 -12.23 -31.34 7.19
N GLU A 97 -13.48 -31.50 6.75
CA GLU A 97 -14.57 -31.96 7.60
C GLU A 97 -15.32 -33.07 6.84
N SER A 98 -15.05 -34.32 7.17
CA SER A 98 -16.02 -35.17 7.90
C SER A 98 -15.43 -36.56 8.19
N GLY A 99 -15.06 -36.75 9.47
CA GLY A 99 -15.33 -38.00 10.17
C GLY A 99 -16.76 -38.03 10.70
#